data_AF-X0VYS3-F1
#
_entry.id   AF-X0VYS3-F1
#
_cell.length_a   1.000
_cell.length_b   1.000
_cell.length_c   1.000
_cell.angle_alpha   90.00
_cell.angle_beta   90.00
_cell.angle_gamma   90.00
#
_symmetry.space_group_name_H-M   'P 1'
#
loop_
_entity.id
_entity.type
_entity.pdbx_description
1 polymer ?
#
loop_
_entity_poly.entity_id
_entity_poly.type
_entity_poly.pdbx_seq_one_letter_code
_entity_poly.pdbx_strand_id
1 'polypeptide(L)'
;MQYWLVVTSPENFRHDREHLDFKFQGLPYRFRKQVQRMAVGDRVVYYIMKLQKFGATATITGDYYEDSSRLWTDEDEIWPSRRPSKPDIVLNDDELIDAKRLIGDLTLI
;
A
#
# COMPACT_ATOMS: atom_id res chain seq x y z
N MET A 1 0.46 5.85 16.51
CA MET A 1 0.42 6.04 15.06
C MET A 1 1.80 5.69 14.52
N GLN A 2 1.85 4.68 13.66
CA GLN A 2 3.05 4.20 12.97
C GLN A 2 2.93 4.44 11.47
N TYR A 3 4.07 4.35 10.77
CA TYR A 3 4.16 4.48 9.32
C TYR A 3 4.62 3.15 8.72
N TRP A 4 3.96 2.74 7.65
CA TRP A 4 4.20 1.49 6.96
C TRP A 4 4.55 1.79 5.50
N LEU A 5 5.66 1.23 5.02
CA LEU A 5 6.01 1.29 3.60
C LEU A 5 5.54 0.01 2.91
N VAL A 6 4.63 0.16 1.96
CA VAL A 6 4.14 -0.95 1.13
C VAL A 6 4.77 -0.83 -0.25
N VAL A 7 5.43 -1.91 -0.66
CA VAL A 7 5.98 -2.06 -2.00
C VAL A 7 4.92 -2.67 -2.90
N THR A 8 4.58 -2.01 -3.99
CA THR A 8 3.60 -2.45 -4.99
C THR A 8 4.18 -2.40 -6.39
N SER A 9 3.64 -3.18 -7.32
CA SER A 9 4.01 -3.11 -8.73
C SER A 9 3.33 -1.91 -9.42
N PRO A 10 3.82 -1.45 -10.60
CA PRO A 10 3.15 -0.41 -11.36
C PRO A 10 1.72 -0.79 -11.75
N GLU A 11 1.50 -2.06 -12.06
CA GLU A 11 0.20 -2.60 -12.47
C GLU A 11 -0.79 -2.60 -11.31
N ASN A 12 -0.38 -3.07 -10.13
CA ASN A 12 -1.22 -3.08 -8.94
C ASN A 12 -1.49 -1.67 -8.39
N PHE A 13 -0.50 -0.79 -8.42
CA PHE A 13 -0.71 0.61 -8.03
C PHE A 13 -1.76 1.28 -8.93
N ARG A 14 -1.67 1.06 -10.25
CA ARG A 14 -2.64 1.58 -11.21
C ARG A 14 -4.03 1.01 -10.92
N HIS A 15 -4.12 -0.29 -10.66
CA HIS A 15 -5.36 -0.96 -10.31
C HIS A 15 -5.98 -0.44 -9.01
N ASP A 16 -5.17 -0.24 -7.97
CA ASP A 16 -5.62 0.37 -6.70
C ASP A 16 -6.19 1.77 -6.94
N ARG A 17 -5.50 2.59 -7.74
CA ARG A 17 -5.94 3.95 -8.07
C ARG A 17 -7.22 3.98 -8.90
N GLU A 18 -7.35 3.11 -9.89
CA GLU A 18 -8.43 3.16 -10.88
C GLU A 18 -9.69 2.40 -10.45
N HIS A 19 -9.55 1.38 -9.60
CA HIS A 19 -10.64 0.45 -9.31
C HIS A 19 -10.92 0.23 -7.81
N LEU A 20 -9.89 0.24 -6.95
CA LEU A 20 -10.07 -0.08 -5.54
C LEU A 20 -10.08 1.14 -4.62
N ASP A 21 -9.69 2.32 -5.13
CA ASP A 21 -9.59 3.59 -4.41
C ASP A 21 -8.79 3.46 -3.09
N PHE A 22 -7.79 2.58 -3.05
CA PHE A 22 -7.02 2.25 -1.83
C PHE A 22 -7.91 1.91 -0.62
N LYS A 23 -9.11 1.38 -0.85
CA LYS A 23 -10.08 1.02 0.19
C LYS A 23 -9.60 -0.11 1.10
N PHE A 24 -8.63 -0.89 0.62
CA PHE A 24 -8.06 -2.02 1.35
C PHE A 24 -6.54 -2.04 1.18
N GLN A 25 -5.83 -2.31 2.27
CA GLN A 25 -4.45 -2.77 2.20
C GLN A 25 -4.44 -4.28 2.36
N GLY A 26 -4.14 -5.01 1.28
CA GLY A 26 -3.90 -6.45 1.32
C GLY A 26 -2.44 -6.81 1.12
N LEU A 27 -1.99 -7.88 1.76
CA LEU A 27 -0.66 -8.44 1.55
C LEU A 27 -0.71 -9.98 1.56
N PRO A 28 0.27 -10.65 0.90
CA PRO A 28 0.45 -12.08 0.99
C PRO A 28 0.52 -12.57 2.45
N TYR A 29 0.03 -13.79 2.70
CA TYR A 29 -0.05 -14.37 4.04
C TYR A 29 1.29 -14.40 4.80
N ARG A 30 2.43 -14.49 4.10
CA ARG A 30 3.77 -14.39 4.72
C ARG A 30 3.99 -13.08 5.50
N PHE A 31 3.25 -12.03 5.18
CA PHE A 31 3.29 -10.74 5.86
C PHE A 31 2.16 -10.55 6.89
N ARG A 32 1.35 -11.59 7.17
CA ARG A 32 0.22 -11.55 8.11
C ARG A 32 0.55 -10.86 9.42
N LYS A 33 1.66 -11.24 10.07
CA LYS A 33 2.05 -10.64 11.36
C LYS A 33 2.29 -9.13 11.28
N GLN A 34 2.74 -8.61 10.14
CA GLN A 34 2.92 -7.17 9.96
C GLN A 34 1.57 -6.46 9.79
N VAL A 35 0.68 -7.01 8.97
CA VAL A 35 -0.69 -6.48 8.77
C VAL A 35 -1.51 -6.51 10.07
N GLN A 36 -1.34 -7.55 10.88
CA GLN A 36 -1.98 -7.65 12.19
C GLN A 36 -1.49 -6.55 13.17
N ARG A 37 -0.24 -6.09 13.05
CA ARG A 37 0.31 -5.00 13.88
C ARG A 37 -0.12 -3.61 13.43
N MET A 38 -0.58 -3.45 12.19
CA MET A 38 -1.17 -2.18 11.75
C MET A 38 -2.39 -1.87 12.63
N ALA A 39 -2.49 -0.64 13.11
CA ALA A 39 -3.62 -0.18 13.92
C ALA A 39 -4.43 0.89 13.17
N VAL A 40 -5.69 1.09 13.56
CA VAL A 40 -6.50 2.22 13.08
C VAL A 40 -5.74 3.53 13.35
N GLY A 41 -5.65 4.38 12.32
CA GLY A 41 -4.90 5.63 12.35
C GLY A 41 -3.43 5.50 11.93
N ASP A 42 -2.88 4.30 11.76
CA ASP A 42 -1.57 4.14 11.14
C ASP A 42 -1.62 4.57 9.66
N ARG A 43 -0.48 5.06 9.15
CA ARG A 43 -0.37 5.55 7.78
C ARG A 43 0.47 4.62 6.91
N VAL A 44 0.04 4.42 5.68
CA VAL A 44 0.71 3.63 4.66
C VAL A 44 1.23 4.56 3.59
N VAL A 45 2.48 4.37 3.17
CA VAL A 45 3.05 4.99 1.98
C VAL A 45 3.34 3.92 0.92
N TYR A 46 2.91 4.17 -0.31
CA TYR A 46 3.04 3.23 -1.42
C TYR A 46 4.26 3.56 -2.27
N TYR A 47 5.22 2.63 -2.28
CA TYR A 47 6.39 2.66 -3.13
C TYR A 47 6.19 1.73 -4.34
N ILE A 48 6.29 2.29 -5.54
CA ILE A 48 6.07 1.57 -6.79
C ILE A 48 7.39 0.96 -7.28
N MET A 49 7.55 -0.35 -7.14
CA MET A 49 8.72 -1.08 -7.60
C MET A 49 8.85 -1.00 -9.13
N LYS A 50 10.07 -1.03 -9.66
CA LYS A 50 10.45 -0.67 -11.06
C LYS A 50 10.48 0.83 -11.36
N LEU A 51 9.48 1.61 -10.94
CA LEU A 51 9.51 3.07 -11.14
C LEU A 51 10.42 3.79 -10.14
N GLN A 52 10.64 3.19 -8.96
CA GLN A 52 11.38 3.80 -7.86
C GLN A 52 10.75 5.12 -7.38
N LYS A 53 9.42 5.17 -7.37
CA LYS A 53 8.66 6.37 -7.00
C LYS A 53 7.65 6.09 -5.89
N PHE A 54 7.34 7.12 -5.11
CA PHE A 54 6.18 7.14 -4.23
C PHE A 54 4.97 7.65 -5.00
N GLY A 55 3.82 7.00 -4.79
CA GLY A 55 2.60 7.31 -5.54
C GLY A 55 1.37 7.64 -4.71
N ALA A 56 1.27 7.14 -3.48
CA ALA A 56 0.11 7.43 -2.63
C ALA A 56 0.44 7.31 -1.15
N THR A 57 -0.46 7.87 -0.34
CA THR A 57 -0.56 7.59 1.09
C THR A 57 -1.99 7.26 1.46
N ALA A 58 -2.17 6.40 2.45
CA ALA A 58 -3.47 5.99 2.96
C ALA A 58 -3.44 5.86 4.49
N THR A 59 -4.61 5.98 5.12
CA THR A 59 -4.80 5.77 6.56
C THR A 59 -5.56 4.46 6.80
N ILE A 60 -5.09 3.63 7.73
CA ILE A 60 -5.78 2.41 8.17
C ILE A 60 -7.04 2.79 8.96
N THR A 61 -8.19 2.22 8.59
CA THR A 61 -9.50 2.59 9.12
C THR A 61 -10.22 1.47 9.87
N GLY A 62 -9.72 0.24 9.83
CA GLY A 62 -10.41 -0.88 10.49
C GLY A 62 -9.54 -2.04 10.92
N ASP A 63 -10.23 -3.05 11.46
CA ASP A 63 -9.61 -4.24 12.01
C ASP A 63 -9.05 -5.19 10.95
N TYR A 64 -8.11 -6.03 11.39
CA TYR A 64 -7.54 -7.08 10.54
C TYR A 64 -8.61 -8.11 10.21
N TYR A 65 -8.63 -8.55 8.97
CA TYR A 65 -9.44 -9.68 8.53
C TYR A 65 -8.71 -10.48 7.47
N GLU A 66 -9.20 -11.71 7.24
CA GLU A 66 -8.76 -12.56 6.16
C GLU A 66 -9.83 -12.67 5.09
N ASP A 67 -9.46 -12.48 3.82
CA ASP A 67 -10.35 -12.64 2.67
C ASP A 67 -9.54 -13.02 1.43
N SER A 68 -9.90 -14.14 0.80
CA SER A 68 -9.20 -14.72 -0.35
C SER A 68 -9.80 -14.30 -1.69
N SER A 69 -10.71 -13.32 -1.74
CA SER A 69 -11.23 -12.79 -3.00
C SER A 69 -10.09 -12.23 -3.86
N ARG A 70 -10.11 -12.43 -5.17
CA ARG A 70 -9.10 -11.79 -6.03
C ARG A 70 -9.42 -10.32 -6.23
N LEU A 71 -8.52 -9.45 -5.82
CA LEU A 71 -8.67 -7.99 -5.95
C LEU A 71 -7.54 -7.37 -6.75
N TRP A 72 -6.33 -7.93 -6.71
CA TRP A 72 -5.17 -7.35 -7.39
C TRP A 72 -4.83 -8.12 -8.67
N THR A 73 -3.91 -7.56 -9.46
CA THR A 73 -3.74 -7.93 -10.87
C THR A 73 -2.90 -9.19 -11.11
N ASP A 74 -2.19 -9.69 -10.10
CA ASP A 74 -1.34 -10.88 -10.25
C ASP A 74 -2.17 -12.14 -10.55
N GLU A 75 -1.70 -12.98 -11.46
CA GLU A 75 -2.44 -14.19 -11.90
C GLU A 75 -2.67 -15.21 -10.77
N ASP A 76 -1.79 -15.25 -9.78
CA ASP A 76 -1.83 -16.13 -8.59
C ASP A 76 -2.18 -15.37 -7.30
N GLU A 77 -2.86 -14.23 -7.44
CA GLU A 77 -3.22 -13.38 -6.31
C GLU A 77 -4.24 -14.06 -5.38
N ILE A 78 -3.95 -14.06 -4.08
CA ILE A 78 -4.82 -14.54 -2.99
C ILE A 78 -4.73 -13.60 -1.77
N TRP A 79 -3.89 -12.56 -1.79
CA TRP A 79 -3.38 -11.76 -0.67
C TRP A 79 -4.39 -11.55 0.46
N PRO A 80 -4.43 -12.51 1.42
CA PRO A 80 -5.62 -12.65 2.23
C PRO A 80 -5.57 -11.77 3.47
N SER A 81 -4.37 -11.33 3.87
CA SER A 81 -4.18 -10.52 5.07
C SER A 81 -4.52 -9.07 4.77
N ARG A 82 -5.68 -8.60 5.24
CA ARG A 82 -6.22 -7.28 4.85
C ARG A 82 -6.52 -6.38 6.04
N ARG A 83 -6.49 -5.07 5.77
CA ARG A 83 -7.00 -3.99 6.61
C ARG A 83 -7.83 -3.03 5.74
N PRO A 84 -8.98 -2.54 6.22
CA PRO A 84 -9.64 -1.40 5.58
C PRO A 84 -8.75 -0.15 5.65
N SER A 85 -8.76 0.64 4.60
CA SER A 85 -8.01 1.89 4.50
C SER A 85 -8.81 2.94 3.73
N LYS A 86 -8.33 4.18 3.77
CA LYS A 86 -8.79 5.25 2.89
C LYS A 86 -7.59 6.02 2.36
N PRO A 87 -7.63 6.51 1.12
CA PRO A 87 -6.54 7.33 0.58
C PRO A 87 -6.50 8.68 1.30
N ASP A 88 -5.29 9.17 1.54
CA ASP A 88 -5.06 10.56 1.97
C ASP A 88 -4.61 11.43 0.78
N ILE A 89 -3.67 10.91 -0.03
CA ILE A 89 -3.13 11.55 -1.24
C ILE A 89 -2.86 10.44 -2.25
N VAL A 90 -3.28 10.65 -3.50
CA VAL A 90 -3.02 9.76 -4.64
C VAL A 90 -2.52 10.61 -5.80
N LEU A 91 -1.35 10.26 -6.34
CA LEU A 91 -0.67 11.02 -7.38
C LEU A 91 -0.99 10.49 -8.78
N ASN A 92 -1.05 11.39 -9.75
CA ASN A 92 -1.05 11.04 -11.17
C ASN A 92 0.36 10.62 -11.64
N ASP A 93 0.45 10.04 -12.84
CA ASP A 93 1.70 9.44 -13.36
C ASP A 93 2.83 10.48 -13.50
N ASP A 94 2.49 11.74 -13.79
CA ASP A 94 3.40 12.89 -13.89
C ASP A 94 3.76 13.53 -12.54
N GLU A 95 2.98 13.25 -11.49
CA GLU A 95 3.17 13.79 -10.14
C GLU A 95 3.98 12.85 -9.22
N LEU A 96 4.19 11.59 -9.63
CA LEU A 96 4.91 10.58 -8.86
C LEU A 96 6.29 11.09 -8.40
N ILE A 97 6.58 10.89 -7.11
CA ILE A 97 7.79 11.43 -6.47
C ILE A 97 8.93 10.43 -6.59
N ASP A 98 10.04 10.81 -7.23
CA ASP A 98 11.25 9.99 -7.29
C ASP A 98 11.85 9.78 -5.90
N ALA A 99 11.89 8.53 -5.43
CA ALA A 99 12.38 8.17 -4.12
C ALA A 99 13.85 8.55 -3.93
N LYS A 100 14.65 8.59 -5.01
CA LYS A 100 16.07 9.00 -4.94
C LYS A 100 16.26 10.41 -4.44
N ARG A 101 15.29 11.30 -4.70
CA ARG A 101 15.32 12.69 -4.24
C ARG A 101 15.13 12.82 -2.73
N LEU A 102 14.63 11.78 -2.07
CA LEU A 102 14.30 11.77 -0.66
C LEU A 102 15.28 10.93 0.18
N ILE A 103 16.22 10.21 -0.43
CA ILE A 103 17.12 9.28 0.30
C ILE A 103 17.85 9.97 1.46
N GLY A 104 18.30 11.22 1.26
CA GLY A 104 19.00 11.97 2.30
C GLY A 104 18.13 12.39 3.49
N ASP A 105 16.81 12.45 3.29
CA ASP A 105 15.85 12.92 4.29
C ASP A 105 15.09 11.77 4.97
N LEU A 106 15.11 10.57 4.37
CA LEU A 106 14.42 9.39 4.91
C LEU A 106 15.20 8.77 6.07
N THR A 107 14.65 8.89 7.28
CA THR A 107 15.14 8.13 8.43
C THR A 107 14.20 6.94 8.67
N LEU A 108 14.63 5.74 8.28
CA LEU A 108 13.91 4.49 8.54
C LEU A 108 14.38 3.94 9.89
N ILE A 109 13.72 4.38 10.97
CA ILE A 109 14.01 3.99 12.35
C ILE A 109 12.90 3.10 12.89
#